data_AF-A0A925XLD3-F1
#
_entry.id   AF-A0A925XLD3-F1
#
_cell.length_a   1.000
_cell.length_b   1.000
_cell.length_c   1.000
_cell.angle_alpha   90.00
_cell.angle_beta   90.00
_cell.angle_gamma   90.00
#
_symmetry.space_group_name_H-M   'P 1'
#
loop_
_entity.id
_entity.type
_entity.pdbx_description
1 polymer ?
#
loop_
_entity_poly.entity_id
_entity_poly.type
_entity_poly.pdbx_seq_one_letter_code
_entity_poly.pdbx_strand_id
1 'polypeptide(L)'
;MFTSPSDDWHDRLQTVVDTMREMSLQTDPQAMVRTYGQRMQELLPAARRISLSRRGLETPQFRITRYSGWTEEINPWKQPERLPLLAGGILGEMIYGDAPRVLNDIHIAGDDPAAEYLAGTRSLMAIPLFDQGKSKNMVVVTHDEPHGFNEQDLPERVWMSNLFGRAAQNLVLAEELDVAYQAVERELRIVADIQRSLLPKELPKMSTMRVAAHYETSRHAGGDYYDFFQLPKDRWGFLIADVSGHGTPAAVVMAVLHSLAHMYPGDPTTPSLLLNHLNQHLTRRYTTESGHFVTAFYGIYDERTRALTFSSAGHNPPRLRSCGEWKVTPLDQATSLPLGFMSEVEYRDH
;
A
#
# COMPACT_ATOMS: atom_id res chain seq x y z
N MET A 1 24.89 -23.65 -31.83
CA MET A 1 24.93 -24.75 -30.83
C MET A 1 26.14 -24.48 -29.96
N PHE A 2 25.93 -24.04 -28.72
CA PHE A 2 26.98 -23.56 -27.81
C PHE A 2 28.07 -24.62 -27.59
N THR A 3 29.35 -24.23 -27.51
CA THR A 3 30.46 -25.13 -27.17
C THR A 3 31.07 -24.68 -25.83
N SER A 4 30.63 -25.34 -24.76
CA SER A 4 31.22 -25.32 -23.41
C SER A 4 31.63 -26.77 -23.07
N PRO A 5 32.64 -27.04 -22.22
CA PRO A 5 33.39 -28.31 -22.17
C PRO A 5 32.64 -29.57 -21.71
N SER A 6 31.34 -29.51 -21.45
CA SER A 6 30.47 -30.69 -21.48
C SER A 6 29.47 -30.57 -22.63
N ASP A 7 29.65 -31.43 -23.63
CA ASP A 7 28.84 -31.49 -24.85
C ASP A 7 27.52 -32.26 -24.65
N ASP A 8 27.19 -32.66 -23.42
CA ASP A 8 25.91 -33.28 -23.12
C ASP A 8 24.84 -32.20 -22.85
N TRP A 9 23.78 -32.22 -23.67
CA TRP A 9 22.64 -31.34 -23.49
C TRP A 9 21.92 -31.58 -22.16
N HIS A 10 22.07 -32.76 -21.54
CA HIS A 10 21.52 -33.06 -20.21
C HIS A 10 22.17 -32.20 -19.13
N ASP A 11 23.51 -32.05 -19.12
CA ASP A 11 24.23 -31.24 -18.13
C ASP A 11 23.84 -29.75 -18.24
N ARG A 12 23.70 -29.28 -19.49
CA ARG A 12 23.25 -27.91 -19.77
C ARG A 12 21.81 -27.69 -19.34
N LEU A 13 20.92 -28.65 -19.63
CA LEU A 13 19.54 -28.59 -19.17
C LEU A 13 19.47 -28.58 -17.64
N GLN A 14 20.25 -29.43 -16.97
CA GLN A 14 20.30 -29.48 -15.51
C GLN A 14 20.74 -28.14 -14.92
N THR A 15 21.80 -27.53 -15.47
CA THR A 15 22.29 -26.21 -15.05
C THR A 15 21.21 -25.12 -15.23
N VAL A 16 20.49 -25.14 -16.35
CA VAL A 16 19.37 -24.21 -16.59
C VAL A 16 18.22 -24.43 -15.60
N VAL A 17 17.82 -25.69 -15.37
CA VAL A 17 16.75 -26.04 -14.42
C VAL A 17 17.11 -25.59 -13.00
N ASP A 18 18.33 -25.84 -12.56
CA ASP A 18 18.80 -25.45 -11.23
C ASP A 18 18.86 -23.92 -11.09
N THR A 19 19.32 -23.23 -12.13
CA THR A 19 19.28 -21.76 -12.20
C THR A 19 17.83 -21.25 -12.07
N MET A 20 16.88 -21.83 -12.82
CA MET A 20 15.48 -21.40 -12.76
C MET A 20 14.83 -21.68 -11.40
N ARG A 21 15.15 -22.81 -10.76
CA ARG A 21 14.70 -23.13 -9.40
C ARG A 21 15.24 -22.12 -8.39
N GLU A 22 16.53 -21.83 -8.45
CA GLU A 22 17.18 -20.86 -7.54
C GLU A 22 16.58 -19.46 -7.71
N MET A 23 16.34 -19.03 -8.95
CA MET A 23 15.71 -17.75 -9.24
C MET A 23 14.27 -17.64 -8.76
N SER A 24 13.50 -18.75 -8.79
CA SER A 24 12.11 -18.75 -8.32
C SER A 24 11.95 -18.48 -6.82
N LEU A 25 13.04 -18.61 -6.06
CA LEU A 25 13.08 -18.34 -4.61
C LEU A 25 13.47 -16.90 -4.29
N GLN A 26 13.90 -16.10 -5.27
CA GLN A 26 14.37 -14.75 -5.03
C GLN A 26 13.19 -13.78 -4.91
N THR A 27 13.15 -13.05 -3.80
CA THR A 27 12.18 -11.96 -3.57
C THR A 27 12.82 -10.58 -3.69
N ASP A 28 14.16 -10.49 -3.60
CA ASP A 28 14.91 -9.25 -3.75
C ASP A 28 15.38 -9.09 -5.21
N PRO A 29 15.04 -7.97 -5.88
CA PRO A 29 15.42 -7.73 -7.27
C PRO A 29 16.93 -7.73 -7.51
N GLN A 30 17.73 -7.24 -6.56
CA GLN A 30 19.18 -7.14 -6.72
C GLN A 30 19.82 -8.52 -6.60
N ALA A 31 19.40 -9.31 -5.62
CA ALA A 31 19.81 -10.70 -5.47
C ALA A 31 19.45 -11.52 -6.71
N MET A 32 18.23 -11.36 -7.25
CA MET A 32 17.81 -12.03 -8.48
C MET A 32 18.75 -11.73 -9.66
N VAL A 33 19.05 -10.46 -9.92
CA VAL A 33 19.93 -10.07 -11.04
C VAL A 33 21.35 -10.57 -10.82
N ARG A 34 21.86 -10.55 -9.58
CA ARG A 34 23.20 -11.04 -9.25
C ARG A 34 23.32 -12.55 -9.46
N THR A 35 22.41 -13.33 -8.88
CA THR A 35 22.39 -14.80 -9.03
C THR A 35 22.25 -15.20 -10.49
N TYR A 36 21.35 -14.55 -11.23
CA TYR A 36 21.22 -14.78 -12.67
C TYR A 36 22.50 -14.41 -13.42
N GLY A 37 23.12 -13.28 -13.08
CA GLY A 37 24.39 -12.83 -13.66
C GLY A 37 25.50 -13.87 -13.53
N GLN A 38 25.68 -14.42 -12.32
CA GLN A 38 26.67 -15.44 -12.00
C GLN A 38 26.42 -16.74 -12.76
N ARG A 39 25.21 -17.29 -12.70
CA ARG A 39 24.84 -18.53 -13.42
C ARG A 39 24.96 -18.41 -14.93
N MET A 40 24.60 -17.25 -15.48
CA MET A 40 24.76 -17.01 -16.90
C MET A 40 26.21 -16.88 -17.33
N GLN A 41 27.14 -16.51 -16.44
CA GLN A 41 28.57 -16.49 -16.78
C GLN A 41 29.12 -17.92 -16.96
N GLU A 42 28.60 -18.90 -16.21
CA GLU A 42 28.94 -20.31 -16.35
C GLU A 42 28.40 -20.89 -17.67
N LEU A 43 27.19 -20.50 -18.07
CA LEU A 43 26.52 -21.00 -19.27
C LEU A 43 26.98 -20.29 -20.56
N LEU A 44 27.13 -18.97 -20.49
CA LEU A 44 27.44 -18.08 -21.62
C LEU A 44 28.54 -17.11 -21.21
N PRO A 45 29.81 -17.56 -21.23
CA PRO A 45 30.93 -16.71 -20.85
C PRO A 45 31.01 -15.48 -21.75
N ALA A 46 31.28 -14.34 -21.13
CA ALA A 46 31.57 -13.07 -21.79
C ALA A 46 32.76 -12.42 -21.07
N ALA A 47 33.54 -11.61 -21.80
CA ALA A 47 34.66 -10.89 -21.21
C ALA A 47 34.14 -9.90 -20.15
N ARG A 48 33.12 -9.11 -20.51
CA ARG A 48 32.43 -8.20 -19.59
C ARG A 48 30.93 -8.11 -19.90
N ARG A 49 30.16 -7.70 -18.89
CA ARG A 49 28.73 -7.40 -18.99
C ARG A 49 28.46 -6.00 -18.44
N ILE A 50 27.75 -5.21 -19.23
CA ILE A 50 27.38 -3.84 -18.90
C ILE A 50 25.86 -3.74 -19.02
N SER A 51 25.18 -3.24 -17.99
CA SER A 51 23.75 -2.92 -18.06
C SER A 51 23.57 -1.41 -18.09
N LEU A 52 22.76 -0.92 -19.02
CA LEU A 52 22.54 0.50 -19.25
C LEU A 52 21.07 0.85 -19.02
N SER A 53 20.79 2.08 -18.59
CA SER A 53 19.44 2.62 -18.51
C SER A 53 19.40 4.08 -18.95
N ARG A 54 18.39 4.42 -19.76
CA ARG A 54 18.03 5.80 -20.10
C ARG A 54 16.70 6.24 -19.47
N ARG A 55 16.21 5.49 -18.47
CA ARG A 55 14.92 5.78 -17.82
C ARG A 55 15.01 7.11 -17.05
N GLY A 56 14.11 8.03 -17.37
CA GLY A 56 14.03 9.34 -16.71
C GLY A 56 15.18 10.30 -17.05
N LEU A 57 15.89 10.07 -18.15
CA LEU A 57 17.01 10.90 -18.61
C LEU A 57 16.70 11.60 -19.93
N GLU A 58 17.32 12.77 -20.14
CA GLU A 58 17.23 13.50 -21.40
C GLU A 58 18.13 12.87 -22.47
N THR A 59 17.74 12.93 -23.74
CA THR A 59 18.59 12.44 -24.84
C THR A 59 19.83 13.34 -25.00
N PRO A 60 21.05 12.81 -25.15
CA PRO A 60 21.45 11.40 -25.32
C PRO A 60 22.09 10.77 -24.06
N GLN A 61 21.60 11.10 -22.87
CA GLN A 61 22.16 10.64 -21.60
C GLN A 61 21.69 9.23 -21.21
N PHE A 62 22.59 8.46 -20.61
CA PHE A 62 22.29 7.15 -20.04
C PHE A 62 23.17 6.89 -18.82
N ARG A 63 22.73 5.98 -17.95
CA ARG A 63 23.50 5.49 -16.82
C ARG A 63 24.00 4.09 -17.05
N ILE A 64 25.22 3.82 -16.59
CA ILE A 64 25.67 2.44 -16.37
C ILE A 64 25.08 2.00 -15.05
N THR A 65 24.16 1.05 -15.11
CA THR A 65 23.43 0.51 -13.94
C THR A 65 24.15 -0.66 -13.30
N ARG A 66 24.91 -1.43 -14.10
CA ARG A 66 25.75 -2.55 -13.64
C ARG A 66 26.94 -2.72 -14.56
N TYR A 67 28.08 -3.07 -14.00
CA TYR A 67 29.27 -3.44 -14.75
C TYR A 67 29.98 -4.60 -14.03
N SER A 68 30.29 -5.67 -14.77
CA SER A 68 30.98 -6.84 -14.21
C SER A 68 32.41 -6.56 -13.76
N GLY A 69 32.99 -5.42 -14.15
CA GLY A 69 34.32 -4.99 -13.69
C GLY A 69 34.31 -4.13 -12.41
N TRP A 70 33.15 -3.79 -11.86
CA TRP A 70 33.10 -3.09 -10.57
C TRP A 70 33.43 -4.04 -9.41
N THR A 71 34.20 -3.53 -8.45
CA THR A 71 34.47 -4.21 -7.17
C THR A 71 33.39 -3.94 -6.13
N GLU A 72 32.72 -2.80 -6.21
CA GLU A 72 31.60 -2.43 -5.35
C GLU A 72 30.26 -2.71 -6.05
N GLU A 73 29.33 -3.30 -5.32
CA GLU A 73 27.96 -3.52 -5.80
C GLU A 73 27.08 -2.29 -5.50
N ILE A 74 26.67 -1.58 -6.55
CA ILE A 74 25.71 -0.45 -6.45
C ILE A 74 24.31 -0.96 -6.77
N ASN A 75 23.33 -0.69 -5.89
CA ASN A 75 21.93 -1.02 -6.16
C ASN A 75 21.31 0.08 -7.04
N PRO A 76 20.95 -0.18 -8.30
CA PRO A 76 20.52 0.88 -9.22
C PRO A 76 19.12 1.42 -8.94
N TRP A 77 18.32 0.73 -8.12
CA TRP A 77 16.99 1.18 -7.73
C TRP A 77 17.02 2.00 -6.43
N LYS A 78 17.96 1.70 -5.53
CA LYS A 78 18.09 2.37 -4.22
C LYS A 78 19.15 3.48 -4.19
N GLN A 79 20.12 3.46 -5.11
CA GLN A 79 21.26 4.39 -5.16
C GLN A 79 21.53 4.95 -6.57
N PRO A 80 20.50 5.46 -7.30
CA PRO A 80 20.66 5.92 -8.67
C PRO A 80 21.65 7.09 -8.83
N GLU A 81 21.87 7.87 -7.79
CA GLU A 81 22.81 9.01 -7.74
C GLU A 81 24.27 8.59 -7.78
N ARG A 82 24.59 7.34 -7.40
CA ARG A 82 25.96 6.81 -7.44
C ARG A 82 26.34 6.24 -8.81
N LEU A 83 25.37 6.07 -9.70
CA LEU A 83 25.58 5.46 -11.00
C LEU A 83 26.22 6.45 -11.99
N PRO A 84 27.26 6.05 -12.75
CA PRO A 84 27.89 6.91 -13.75
C PRO A 84 26.89 7.36 -14.81
N LEU A 85 26.81 8.67 -15.03
CA LEU A 85 26.00 9.30 -16.09
C LEU A 85 26.91 9.63 -17.28
N LEU A 86 26.61 9.05 -18.43
CA LEU A 86 27.34 9.23 -19.68
C LEU A 86 26.40 9.79 -20.76
N ALA A 87 26.95 10.35 -21.83
CA ALA A 87 26.18 10.84 -22.97
C ALA A 87 26.94 10.60 -24.28
N GLY A 88 26.25 10.11 -25.31
CA GLY A 88 26.85 9.80 -26.61
C GLY A 88 27.75 8.56 -26.61
N GLY A 89 28.68 8.49 -27.57
CA GLY A 89 29.55 7.34 -27.77
C GLY A 89 28.83 6.09 -28.26
N ILE A 90 29.59 5.00 -28.41
CA ILE A 90 29.07 3.74 -28.95
C ILE A 90 27.89 3.20 -28.15
N LEU A 91 27.95 3.26 -26.81
CA LEU A 91 26.85 2.78 -25.94
C LEU A 91 25.60 3.68 -26.03
N GLY A 92 25.78 4.99 -26.20
CA GLY A 92 24.69 5.92 -26.44
C GLY A 92 23.97 5.62 -27.76
N GLU A 93 24.71 5.40 -28.84
CA GLU A 93 24.14 5.01 -30.14
C GLU A 93 23.35 3.71 -30.05
N MET A 94 23.86 2.71 -29.31
CA MET A 94 23.16 1.43 -29.14
C MET A 94 21.86 1.60 -28.34
N ILE A 95 21.88 2.23 -27.16
CA ILE A 95 20.70 2.31 -26.28
C ILE A 95 19.57 3.17 -26.89
N TYR A 96 19.90 4.19 -27.67
CA TYR A 96 18.92 5.01 -28.38
C TYR A 96 18.52 4.43 -29.75
N GLY A 97 19.29 3.48 -30.30
CA GLY A 97 18.99 2.80 -31.55
C GLY A 97 17.79 1.84 -31.49
N ASP A 98 17.30 1.49 -30.29
CA ASP A 98 16.08 0.71 -30.04
C ASP A 98 16.02 -0.67 -30.74
N ALA A 99 17.18 -1.26 -31.04
CA ALA A 99 17.29 -2.52 -31.76
C ALA A 99 18.47 -3.38 -31.25
N PRO A 100 18.35 -4.72 -31.29
CA PRO A 100 19.47 -5.60 -31.00
C PRO A 100 20.56 -5.46 -32.07
N ARG A 101 21.83 -5.48 -31.66
CA ARG A 101 22.98 -5.35 -32.56
C ARG A 101 24.14 -6.22 -32.13
N VAL A 102 24.86 -6.79 -33.10
CA VAL A 102 26.15 -7.43 -32.90
C VAL A 102 27.19 -6.64 -33.70
N LEU A 103 28.29 -6.28 -33.06
CA LEU A 103 29.42 -5.61 -33.70
C LEU A 103 30.62 -6.55 -33.60
N ASN A 104 31.11 -7.02 -34.75
CA ASN A 104 32.06 -8.12 -34.81
C ASN A 104 33.53 -7.70 -34.83
N ASP A 105 33.89 -6.48 -35.23
CA ASP A 105 35.26 -6.00 -35.17
C ASP A 105 35.27 -4.50 -34.91
N ILE A 106 35.33 -4.14 -33.63
CA ILE A 106 35.26 -2.75 -33.18
C ILE A 106 36.59 -2.30 -32.60
N HIS A 107 36.83 -1.00 -32.77
CA HIS A 107 37.91 -0.28 -32.12
C HIS A 107 37.27 0.87 -31.34
N ILE A 108 37.43 0.86 -30.02
CA ILE A 108 36.89 1.89 -29.16
C ILE A 108 37.80 3.11 -29.23
N ALA A 109 37.23 4.26 -29.60
CA ALA A 109 37.97 5.51 -29.63
C ALA A 109 38.39 5.90 -28.20
N GLY A 110 39.59 6.48 -28.05
CA GLY A 110 40.11 6.85 -26.73
C GLY A 110 39.33 7.97 -26.04
N ASP A 111 38.56 8.75 -26.81
CA ASP A 111 37.65 9.80 -26.36
C ASP A 111 36.20 9.31 -26.20
N ASP A 112 35.92 8.01 -26.41
CA ASP A 112 34.58 7.47 -26.17
C ASP A 112 34.22 7.59 -24.67
N PRO A 113 33.06 8.16 -24.31
CA PRO A 113 32.62 8.30 -22.92
C PRO A 113 32.59 6.98 -22.13
N ALA A 114 32.46 5.84 -22.81
CA ALA A 114 32.43 4.51 -22.23
C ALA A 114 33.75 3.73 -22.41
N ALA A 115 34.85 4.38 -22.82
CA ALA A 115 36.13 3.72 -23.10
C ALA A 115 36.65 2.85 -21.94
N GLU A 116 36.50 3.31 -20.70
CA GLU A 116 36.88 2.54 -19.49
C GLU A 116 36.15 1.20 -19.39
N TYR A 117 34.86 1.17 -19.73
CA TYR A 117 34.00 -0.02 -19.61
C TYR A 117 34.20 -1.00 -20.77
N LEU A 118 34.71 -0.52 -21.90
CA LEU A 118 34.89 -1.28 -23.13
C LEU A 118 36.37 -1.59 -23.43
N ALA A 119 37.30 -1.28 -22.54
CA ALA A 119 38.74 -1.42 -22.76
C ALA A 119 39.16 -2.84 -23.20
N GLY A 120 39.75 -2.99 -24.39
CA GLY A 120 40.16 -4.30 -24.94
C GLY A 120 39.04 -5.09 -25.62
N THR A 121 37.80 -4.57 -25.64
CA THR A 121 36.70 -5.20 -26.38
C THR A 121 36.97 -5.14 -27.87
N ARG A 122 36.83 -6.28 -28.56
CA ARG A 122 36.95 -6.40 -30.02
C ARG A 122 35.64 -6.77 -30.70
N SER A 123 34.70 -7.37 -29.98
CA SER A 123 33.31 -7.49 -30.42
C SER A 123 32.33 -7.30 -29.26
N LEU A 124 31.12 -6.85 -29.55
CA LEU A 124 30.05 -6.70 -28.56
C LEU A 124 28.69 -7.10 -29.11
N MET A 125 27.80 -7.49 -28.21
CA MET A 125 26.38 -7.71 -28.49
C MET A 125 25.54 -6.83 -27.57
N ALA A 126 24.73 -5.98 -28.18
CA ALA A 126 23.81 -5.06 -27.51
C ALA A 126 22.38 -5.61 -27.57
N ILE A 127 21.79 -5.85 -26.40
CA ILE A 127 20.49 -6.49 -26.23
C ILE A 127 19.53 -5.49 -25.56
N PRO A 128 18.57 -4.89 -26.29
CA PRO A 128 17.58 -4.00 -25.70
C PRO A 128 16.62 -4.77 -24.79
N LEU A 129 16.28 -4.15 -23.67
CA LEU A 129 15.23 -4.59 -22.77
C LEU A 129 14.02 -3.67 -22.92
N PHE A 130 12.95 -4.23 -23.47
CA PHE A 130 11.76 -3.48 -23.82
C PHE A 130 10.84 -3.31 -22.61
N ASP A 131 10.40 -2.07 -22.43
CA ASP A 131 9.39 -1.67 -21.46
C ASP A 131 8.39 -0.76 -22.15
N GLN A 132 7.11 -1.16 -22.15
CA GLN A 132 6.04 -0.48 -22.88
C GLN A 132 6.36 -0.26 -24.37
N GLY A 133 6.98 -1.27 -25.01
CA GLY A 133 7.32 -1.23 -26.43
C GLY A 133 8.56 -0.39 -26.79
N LYS A 134 9.33 0.12 -25.81
CA LYS A 134 10.57 0.87 -26.06
C LYS A 134 11.74 0.31 -25.26
N SER A 135 12.94 0.29 -25.84
CA SER A 135 14.18 -0.03 -25.16
C SER A 135 14.55 1.10 -24.21
N LYS A 136 14.24 0.94 -22.92
CA LYS A 136 14.65 1.89 -21.86
C LYS A 136 15.91 1.42 -21.13
N ASN A 137 16.18 0.12 -21.18
CA ASN A 137 17.37 -0.50 -20.61
C ASN A 137 18.03 -1.37 -21.67
N MET A 138 19.31 -1.66 -21.50
CA MET A 138 20.06 -2.49 -22.43
C MET A 138 21.10 -3.32 -21.67
N VAL A 139 21.30 -4.56 -22.09
CA VAL A 139 22.43 -5.39 -21.66
C VAL A 139 23.41 -5.46 -22.81
N VAL A 140 24.67 -5.12 -22.54
CA VAL A 140 25.79 -5.24 -23.46
C VAL A 140 26.71 -6.33 -22.92
N VAL A 141 27.03 -7.30 -23.75
CA VAL A 141 28.06 -8.32 -23.47
C VAL A 141 29.21 -8.13 -24.44
N THR A 142 30.45 -8.29 -23.96
CA THR A 142 31.67 -8.03 -24.74
C THR A 142 32.51 -9.29 -24.91
N HIS A 143 33.35 -9.29 -25.94
CA HIS A 143 34.38 -10.29 -26.18
C HIS A 143 35.69 -9.61 -26.60
N ASP A 144 36.83 -10.19 -26.22
CA ASP A 144 38.16 -9.64 -26.48
C ASP A 144 38.71 -10.04 -27.87
N GLU A 145 37.95 -10.84 -28.61
CA GLU A 145 38.26 -11.28 -29.98
C GLU A 145 37.25 -10.72 -30.98
N PRO A 146 37.68 -10.39 -32.21
CA PRO A 146 36.76 -10.15 -33.31
C PRO A 146 35.89 -11.39 -33.57
N HIS A 147 34.65 -11.18 -33.99
CA HIS A 147 33.67 -12.23 -34.29
C HIS A 147 33.44 -13.21 -33.12
N GLY A 148 33.56 -12.73 -31.87
CA GLY A 148 33.40 -13.54 -30.66
C GLY A 148 31.96 -13.98 -30.36
N PHE A 149 30.99 -13.60 -31.20
CA PHE A 149 29.58 -13.96 -31.04
C PHE A 149 29.04 -14.67 -32.28
N ASN A 150 28.28 -15.74 -32.06
CA ASN A 150 27.44 -16.31 -33.09
C ASN A 150 26.13 -15.51 -33.19
N GLU A 151 25.91 -14.84 -34.33
CA GLU A 151 24.71 -14.04 -34.58
C GLU A 151 23.42 -14.87 -34.56
N GLN A 152 23.51 -16.18 -34.82
CA GLN A 152 22.36 -17.08 -34.74
C GLN A 152 21.81 -17.22 -33.32
N ASP A 153 22.61 -16.91 -32.28
CA ASP A 153 22.17 -16.99 -30.89
C ASP A 153 21.51 -15.68 -30.41
N LEU A 154 21.50 -14.63 -31.24
CA LEU A 154 20.95 -13.32 -30.88
C LEU A 154 19.44 -13.37 -30.54
N PRO A 155 18.58 -14.07 -31.30
CA PRO A 155 17.15 -14.17 -30.98
C PRO A 155 16.89 -14.75 -29.59
N GLU A 156 17.55 -15.85 -29.22
CA GLU A 156 17.42 -16.48 -27.91
C GLU A 156 17.94 -15.57 -26.80
N ARG A 157 19.06 -14.87 -27.03
CA ARG A 157 19.61 -13.91 -26.07
C ARG A 157 18.68 -12.72 -25.84
N VAL A 158 18.06 -12.19 -26.89
CA VAL A 158 17.04 -11.13 -26.78
C VAL A 158 15.84 -11.63 -25.98
N TRP A 159 15.32 -12.82 -26.31
CA TRP A 159 14.19 -13.41 -25.62
C TRP A 159 14.49 -13.59 -24.12
N MET A 160 15.58 -14.28 -23.79
CA MET A 160 15.98 -14.54 -22.41
C MET A 160 16.16 -13.23 -21.65
N SER A 161 16.98 -12.32 -22.16
CA SER A 161 17.27 -11.05 -21.47
C SER A 161 16.01 -10.24 -21.20
N ASN A 162 15.04 -10.23 -22.12
CA ASN A 162 13.76 -9.56 -21.91
C ASN A 162 12.91 -10.27 -20.85
N LEU A 163 12.80 -11.61 -20.86
CA LEU A 163 12.09 -12.34 -19.80
C LEU A 163 12.68 -12.07 -18.41
N PHE A 164 14.02 -12.11 -18.29
CA PHE A 164 14.71 -11.82 -17.03
C PHE A 164 14.56 -10.36 -16.60
N GLY A 165 14.69 -9.43 -17.56
CA GLY A 165 14.45 -8.01 -17.31
C GLY A 165 13.05 -7.74 -16.78
N ARG A 166 12.03 -8.43 -17.31
CA ARG A 166 10.64 -8.34 -16.83
C ARG A 166 10.47 -8.97 -15.46
N ALA A 167 11.09 -10.11 -15.20
CA ALA A 167 11.02 -10.76 -13.89
C ALA A 167 11.66 -9.91 -12.79
N ALA A 168 12.85 -9.33 -13.03
CA ALA A 168 13.48 -8.41 -12.10
C ALA A 168 12.63 -7.14 -11.88
N GLN A 169 12.06 -6.57 -12.94
CA GLN A 169 11.18 -5.40 -12.83
C GLN A 169 9.90 -5.72 -12.05
N ASN A 170 9.34 -6.92 -12.15
CA ASN A 170 8.18 -7.33 -11.37
C ASN A 170 8.47 -7.37 -9.87
N LEU A 171 9.67 -7.83 -9.47
CA LEU A 171 10.08 -7.80 -8.06
C LEU A 171 10.22 -6.35 -7.54
N VAL A 172 10.79 -5.44 -8.35
CA VAL A 172 10.90 -4.02 -7.97
C VAL A 172 9.51 -3.41 -7.78
N LEU A 173 8.59 -3.68 -8.71
CA LEU A 173 7.21 -3.21 -8.59
C LEU A 173 6.50 -3.80 -7.36
N ALA A 174 6.76 -5.07 -7.02
CA ALA A 174 6.20 -5.68 -5.83
C ALA A 174 6.74 -5.03 -4.54
N GLU A 175 8.04 -4.72 -4.47
CA GLU A 175 8.65 -4.00 -3.34
C GLU A 175 8.08 -2.58 -3.20
N GLU A 176 8.00 -1.82 -4.30
CA GLU A 176 7.41 -0.47 -4.30
C GLU A 176 5.93 -0.49 -3.85
N LEU A 177 5.17 -1.48 -4.30
CA LEU A 177 3.77 -1.66 -3.94
C LEU A 177 3.61 -2.01 -2.46
N ASP A 178 4.45 -2.90 -1.91
CA ASP A 178 4.44 -3.25 -0.50
C ASP A 178 4.75 -2.03 0.39
N VAL A 179 5.78 -1.25 0.04
CA VAL A 179 6.11 0.00 0.75
C VAL A 179 4.94 0.99 0.73
N ALA A 180 4.30 1.16 -0.43
CA ALA A 180 3.15 2.05 -0.56
C ALA A 180 1.95 1.55 0.26
N TYR A 181 1.66 0.24 0.25
CA TYR A 181 0.60 -0.35 1.07
C TYR A 181 0.85 -0.17 2.56
N GLN A 182 2.07 -0.41 3.03
CA GLN A 182 2.44 -0.24 4.44
C GLN A 182 2.32 1.22 4.89
N ALA A 183 2.62 2.19 4.02
CA ALA A 183 2.43 3.61 4.32
C ALA A 183 0.96 3.93 4.55
N VAL A 184 0.07 3.49 3.65
CA VAL A 184 -1.39 3.69 3.77
C VAL A 184 -1.93 2.98 5.02
N GLU A 185 -1.48 1.74 5.29
CA GLU A 185 -1.92 0.99 6.46
C GLU A 185 -1.53 1.69 7.76
N ARG A 186 -0.33 2.29 7.80
CA ARG A 186 0.13 3.08 8.95
C ARG A 186 -0.75 4.31 9.17
N GLU A 187 -1.11 5.04 8.12
CA GLU A 187 -2.02 6.18 8.24
C GLU A 187 -3.39 5.76 8.77
N LEU A 188 -3.94 4.64 8.27
CA LEU A 188 -5.23 4.12 8.75
C LEU A 188 -5.18 3.68 10.22
N ARG A 189 -4.07 3.11 10.69
CA ARG A 189 -3.89 2.77 12.11
C ARG A 189 -3.87 4.02 13.00
N ILE A 190 -3.23 5.10 12.55
CA ILE A 190 -3.24 6.36 13.31
C ILE A 190 -4.67 6.90 13.47
N VAL A 191 -5.47 6.86 12.39
CA VAL A 191 -6.89 7.26 12.46
C VAL A 191 -7.67 6.38 13.45
N ALA A 192 -7.42 5.07 13.43
CA ALA A 192 -8.04 4.12 14.36
C ALA A 192 -7.70 4.43 15.83
N ASP A 193 -6.43 4.74 16.12
CA ASP A 193 -5.97 5.05 17.46
C ASP A 193 -6.58 6.36 17.98
N ILE A 194 -6.67 7.38 17.12
CA ILE A 194 -7.38 8.63 17.44
C ILE A 194 -8.84 8.32 17.77
N GLN A 195 -9.54 7.57 16.92
CA GLN A 195 -10.94 7.21 17.15
C GLN A 195 -11.13 6.48 18.49
N ARG A 196 -10.31 5.47 18.77
CA ARG A 196 -10.35 4.73 20.05
C ARG A 196 -10.08 5.63 21.24
N SER A 197 -9.23 6.64 21.09
CA SER A 197 -8.94 7.60 22.15
C SER A 197 -10.13 8.51 22.51
N LEU A 198 -11.10 8.66 21.60
CA LEU A 198 -12.35 9.40 21.83
C LEU A 198 -13.39 8.58 22.59
N LEU A 199 -13.23 7.25 22.67
CA LEU A 199 -14.13 6.40 23.44
C LEU A 199 -13.83 6.49 24.95
N PRO A 200 -14.84 6.29 25.81
CA PRO A 200 -14.64 6.26 27.26
C PRO A 200 -13.60 5.22 27.67
N LYS A 201 -12.58 5.69 28.41
CA LYS A 201 -11.54 4.84 28.99
C LYS A 201 -11.98 4.14 30.27
N GLU A 202 -12.93 4.73 30.98
CA GLU A 202 -13.49 4.21 32.22
C GLU A 202 -15.00 4.03 32.08
N LEU A 203 -15.49 2.93 32.64
CA LEU A 203 -16.92 2.67 32.71
C LEU A 203 -17.52 3.37 33.95
N PRO A 204 -18.78 3.83 33.88
CA PRO A 204 -19.46 4.41 35.03
C PRO A 204 -19.52 3.46 36.21
N LYS A 205 -19.26 3.99 37.41
CA LYS A 205 -19.40 3.27 38.68
C LYS A 205 -20.69 3.70 39.36
N MET A 206 -21.71 2.86 39.27
CA MET A 206 -23.04 3.10 39.85
C MET A 206 -23.31 2.12 40.98
N SER A 207 -24.10 2.56 41.96
CA SER A 207 -24.47 1.73 43.12
C SER A 207 -25.54 0.69 42.79
N THR A 208 -26.38 0.97 41.79
CA THR A 208 -27.55 0.18 41.43
C THR A 208 -27.43 -0.59 40.11
N MET A 209 -26.40 -0.31 39.30
CA MET A 209 -26.19 -0.92 37.99
C MET A 209 -24.72 -1.21 37.71
N ARG A 210 -24.43 -2.35 37.06
CA ARG A 210 -23.10 -2.66 36.52
C ARG A 210 -23.09 -2.43 35.02
N VAL A 211 -22.12 -1.67 34.54
CA VAL A 211 -21.94 -1.36 33.13
C VAL A 211 -20.79 -2.19 32.56
N ALA A 212 -20.93 -2.66 31.33
CA ALA A 212 -19.90 -3.31 30.55
C ALA A 212 -20.01 -2.84 29.09
N ALA A 213 -18.88 -2.72 28.39
CA ALA A 213 -18.82 -2.35 26.99
C ALA A 213 -17.77 -3.21 26.27
N HIS A 214 -18.02 -3.49 24.98
CA HIS A 214 -17.08 -4.12 24.07
C HIS A 214 -17.10 -3.33 22.76
N TYR A 215 -15.93 -3.02 22.22
CA TYR A 215 -15.78 -2.24 20.99
C TYR A 215 -14.78 -2.93 20.08
N GLU A 216 -15.23 -3.28 18.88
CA GLU A 216 -14.42 -4.00 17.90
C GLU A 216 -14.78 -3.54 16.50
N THR A 217 -13.79 -3.00 15.78
CA THR A 217 -13.94 -2.50 14.42
C THR A 217 -13.71 -3.62 13.41
N SER A 218 -14.50 -3.64 12.32
CA SER A 218 -14.33 -4.63 11.24
C SER A 218 -13.02 -4.46 10.44
N ARG A 219 -12.46 -3.25 10.43
CA ARG A 219 -11.14 -2.91 9.88
C ARG A 219 -10.40 -2.01 10.87
N HIS A 220 -9.59 -1.08 10.37
CA HIS A 220 -8.85 -0.10 11.17
C HIS A 220 -9.79 0.88 11.89
N ALA A 221 -10.70 1.57 11.19
CA ALA A 221 -11.59 2.59 11.77
C ALA A 221 -13.07 2.32 11.44
N GLY A 222 -13.97 2.64 12.38
CA GLY A 222 -15.41 2.37 12.32
C GLY A 222 -16.29 3.62 12.40
N GLY A 223 -17.60 3.46 12.27
CA GLY A 223 -18.60 4.52 12.51
C GLY A 223 -19.17 4.49 13.93
N ASP A 224 -19.03 3.36 14.61
CA ASP A 224 -19.59 3.07 15.92
C ASP A 224 -18.99 3.98 17.01
N TYR A 225 -19.86 4.44 17.91
CA TYR A 225 -19.54 5.32 19.03
C TYR A 225 -20.41 4.98 20.23
N TYR A 226 -19.83 5.08 21.43
CA TYR A 226 -20.59 5.12 22.67
C TYR A 226 -19.96 6.11 23.64
N ASP A 227 -20.77 6.65 24.55
CA ASP A 227 -20.31 7.55 25.59
C ASP A 227 -21.15 7.51 26.86
N PHE A 228 -20.59 8.03 27.95
CA PHE A 228 -21.24 8.14 29.25
C PHE A 228 -21.12 9.55 29.82
N PHE A 229 -22.24 10.12 30.25
CA PHE A 229 -22.30 11.46 30.83
C PHE A 229 -22.69 11.35 32.31
N GLN A 230 -21.84 11.84 33.22
CA GLN A 230 -22.24 11.98 34.62
C GLN A 230 -23.15 13.20 34.76
N LEU A 231 -24.37 13.02 35.26
CA LEU A 231 -25.39 14.06 35.34
C LEU A 231 -25.73 14.38 36.80
N PRO A 232 -26.31 15.57 37.08
CA PRO A 232 -26.76 15.92 38.43
C PRO A 232 -27.81 14.95 38.97
N LYS A 233 -27.84 14.84 40.30
CA LYS A 233 -28.81 14.04 41.09
C LYS A 233 -28.64 12.52 40.91
N ASP A 234 -27.41 12.04 40.86
CA ASP A 234 -27.07 10.61 40.72
C ASP A 234 -27.70 9.99 39.46
N ARG A 235 -27.59 10.72 38.35
CA ARG A 235 -28.08 10.29 37.04
C ARG A 235 -26.91 10.09 36.08
N TRP A 236 -27.11 9.23 35.11
CA TRP A 236 -26.11 8.92 34.10
C TRP A 236 -26.74 8.87 32.71
N GLY A 237 -26.14 9.57 31.77
CA GLY A 237 -26.44 9.49 30.34
C GLY A 237 -25.65 8.38 29.66
N PHE A 238 -26.29 7.68 28.73
CA PHE A 238 -25.71 6.61 27.90
C PHE A 238 -25.99 6.93 26.45
N LEU A 239 -24.95 7.22 25.68
CA LEU A 239 -25.06 7.45 24.24
C LEU A 239 -24.48 6.25 23.51
N ILE A 240 -25.21 5.76 22.51
CA ILE A 240 -24.70 4.80 21.52
C ILE A 240 -25.06 5.37 20.16
N ALA A 241 -24.15 5.33 19.21
CA ALA A 241 -24.38 5.79 17.86
C ALA A 241 -23.59 4.99 16.84
N ASP A 242 -24.08 4.97 15.60
CA ASP A 242 -23.44 4.35 14.46
C ASP A 242 -23.60 5.24 13.23
N VAL A 243 -22.47 5.62 12.63
CA VAL A 243 -22.39 6.43 11.42
C VAL A 243 -22.51 5.53 10.18
N SER A 244 -23.39 5.90 9.26
CA SER A 244 -23.54 5.17 8.01
C SER A 244 -22.26 5.17 7.16
N GLY A 245 -21.91 3.97 6.68
CA GLY A 245 -20.70 3.71 5.92
C GLY A 245 -19.61 3.06 6.77
N HIS A 246 -18.36 3.17 6.33
CA HIS A 246 -17.22 2.57 7.02
C HIS A 246 -15.90 3.27 6.66
N GLY A 247 -14.86 3.06 7.47
CA GLY A 247 -13.52 3.60 7.22
C GLY A 247 -13.40 5.09 7.58
N THR A 248 -12.45 5.78 6.94
CA THR A 248 -12.04 7.14 7.32
C THR A 248 -13.18 8.16 7.34
N PRO A 249 -14.08 8.24 6.33
CA PRO A 249 -15.17 9.23 6.36
C PRO A 249 -16.12 9.04 7.55
N ALA A 250 -16.48 7.79 7.87
CA ALA A 250 -17.34 7.47 9.00
C ALA A 250 -16.65 7.82 10.34
N ALA A 251 -15.35 7.54 10.46
CA ALA A 251 -14.57 7.88 11.65
C ALA A 251 -14.49 9.40 11.90
N VAL A 252 -14.40 10.21 10.83
CA VAL A 252 -14.42 11.68 10.96
C VAL A 252 -15.77 12.17 11.47
N VAL A 253 -16.88 11.67 10.92
CA VAL A 253 -18.22 12.03 11.39
C VAL A 253 -18.43 11.58 12.83
N MET A 254 -17.91 10.42 13.22
CA MET A 254 -17.93 9.94 14.60
C MET A 254 -17.17 10.90 15.54
N ALA A 255 -15.99 11.40 15.14
CA ALA A 255 -15.24 12.38 15.92
C ALA A 255 -15.96 13.74 16.05
N VAL A 256 -16.65 14.17 14.99
CA VAL A 256 -17.52 15.35 15.01
C VAL A 256 -18.69 15.14 15.97
N LEU A 257 -19.35 13.98 15.91
CA LEU A 257 -20.44 13.62 16.80
C LEU A 257 -20.00 13.63 18.27
N HIS A 258 -18.85 13.03 18.58
CA HIS A 258 -18.23 13.06 19.91
C HIS A 258 -18.05 14.51 20.39
N SER A 259 -17.49 15.37 19.54
CA SER A 259 -17.24 16.77 19.87
C SER A 259 -18.55 17.53 20.11
N LEU A 260 -19.55 17.35 19.26
CA LEU A 260 -20.86 17.99 19.41
C LEU A 260 -21.57 17.54 20.69
N ALA A 261 -21.48 16.26 21.04
CA ALA A 261 -22.09 15.73 22.27
C ALA A 261 -21.46 16.35 23.53
N HIS A 262 -20.13 16.52 23.56
CA HIS A 262 -19.41 17.14 24.67
C HIS A 262 -19.51 18.67 24.71
N MET A 263 -19.83 19.31 23.58
CA MET A 263 -20.09 20.75 23.50
C MET A 263 -21.55 21.12 23.77
N TYR A 264 -22.39 20.15 24.12
CA TYR A 264 -23.78 20.42 24.48
C TYR A 264 -23.86 21.48 25.61
N PRO A 265 -24.66 22.54 25.45
CA PRO A 265 -24.75 23.58 26.48
C PRO A 265 -25.38 23.08 27.79
N GLY A 266 -24.54 22.93 28.82
CA GLY A 266 -24.96 22.45 30.14
C GLY A 266 -25.05 20.93 30.22
N ASP A 267 -25.77 20.42 31.22
CA ASP A 267 -25.93 18.97 31.40
C ASP A 267 -26.98 18.42 30.42
N PRO A 268 -26.69 17.35 29.65
CA PRO A 268 -27.64 16.74 28.72
C PRO A 268 -28.70 15.90 29.46
N THR A 269 -29.54 16.56 30.26
CA THR A 269 -30.50 15.91 31.17
C THR A 269 -31.83 15.54 30.52
N THR A 270 -32.02 15.85 29.25
CA THR A 270 -33.23 15.58 28.48
C THR A 270 -32.85 14.90 27.18
N PRO A 271 -33.19 13.61 26.96
CA PRO A 271 -32.61 12.86 25.88
C PRO A 271 -32.90 13.41 24.48
N SER A 272 -34.15 13.78 24.25
CA SER A 272 -34.65 14.40 23.02
C SER A 272 -33.91 15.69 22.67
N LEU A 273 -33.62 16.55 23.66
CA LEU A 273 -32.91 17.81 23.44
C LEU A 273 -31.46 17.58 22.98
N LEU A 274 -30.77 16.58 23.53
CA LEU A 274 -29.44 16.21 23.05
C LEU A 274 -29.50 15.74 21.59
N LEU A 275 -30.41 14.81 21.25
CA LEU A 275 -30.54 14.31 19.88
C LEU A 275 -30.93 15.41 18.89
N ASN A 276 -31.84 16.32 19.26
CA ASN A 276 -32.21 17.48 18.46
C ASN A 276 -31.01 18.41 18.22
N HIS A 277 -30.20 18.67 19.26
CA HIS A 277 -28.98 19.45 19.14
C HIS A 277 -27.98 18.81 18.16
N LEU A 278 -27.72 17.51 18.31
CA LEU A 278 -26.83 16.77 17.42
C LEU A 278 -27.33 16.79 15.97
N ASN A 279 -28.63 16.56 15.74
CA ASN A 279 -29.23 16.55 14.42
C ASN A 279 -29.09 17.90 13.70
N GLN A 280 -29.37 19.01 14.40
CA GLN A 280 -29.26 20.36 13.83
C GLN A 280 -27.82 20.67 13.39
N HIS A 281 -26.83 20.31 14.21
CA HIS A 281 -25.42 20.57 13.91
C HIS A 281 -24.85 19.66 12.82
N LEU A 282 -25.22 18.38 12.81
CA LEU A 282 -24.80 17.43 11.77
C LEU A 282 -25.39 17.80 10.40
N THR A 283 -26.69 18.05 10.35
CA THR A 283 -27.39 18.39 9.10
C THR A 283 -26.84 19.65 8.45
N ARG A 284 -26.63 20.70 9.25
CA ARG A 284 -26.21 22.02 8.75
C ARG A 284 -24.80 22.02 8.13
N ARG A 285 -23.91 21.12 8.53
CA ARG A 285 -22.48 21.23 8.21
C ARG A 285 -21.83 20.01 7.57
N TYR A 286 -22.39 18.81 7.75
CA TYR A 286 -21.65 17.59 7.44
C TYR A 286 -22.42 16.60 6.57
N THR A 287 -23.73 16.44 6.76
CA THR A 287 -24.48 15.35 6.13
C THR A 287 -25.24 15.73 4.87
N THR A 288 -25.61 17.01 4.70
CA THR A 288 -26.41 17.47 3.54
C THR A 288 -25.71 17.22 2.19
N GLU A 289 -24.39 17.40 2.12
CA GLU A 289 -23.62 17.20 0.87
C GLU A 289 -23.01 15.79 0.76
N SER A 290 -22.71 15.16 1.90
CA SER A 290 -22.01 13.86 1.93
C SER A 290 -22.94 12.66 1.88
N GLY A 291 -24.23 12.83 2.19
CA GLY A 291 -25.21 11.74 2.27
C GLY A 291 -25.01 10.78 3.46
N HIS A 292 -24.07 11.07 4.35
CA HIS A 292 -23.92 10.32 5.60
C HIS A 292 -25.08 10.62 6.56
N PHE A 293 -25.41 9.67 7.42
CA PHE A 293 -26.37 9.84 8.50
C PHE A 293 -25.89 9.06 9.72
N VAL A 294 -26.41 9.38 10.89
CA VAL A 294 -25.99 8.74 12.15
C VAL A 294 -27.22 8.19 12.85
N THR A 295 -27.23 6.88 13.10
CA THR A 295 -28.20 6.33 14.02
C THR A 295 -27.73 6.56 15.45
N ALA A 296 -28.61 6.97 16.37
CA ALA A 296 -28.22 7.19 17.76
C ALA A 296 -29.31 6.79 18.75
N PHE A 297 -28.89 6.38 19.93
CA PHE A 297 -29.72 6.15 21.09
C PHE A 297 -29.11 6.89 22.27
N TYR A 298 -29.92 7.69 22.96
CA TYR A 298 -29.49 8.34 24.19
C TYR A 298 -30.49 8.07 25.31
N GLY A 299 -29.99 7.54 26.43
CA GLY A 299 -30.80 7.20 27.60
C GLY A 299 -30.22 7.80 28.87
N ILE A 300 -31.09 8.14 29.82
CA ILE A 300 -30.72 8.66 31.14
C ILE A 300 -31.27 7.72 32.19
N TYR A 301 -30.36 7.15 32.98
CA TYR A 301 -30.69 6.33 34.14
C TYR A 301 -30.62 7.17 35.40
N ASP A 302 -31.63 7.07 36.24
CA ASP A 302 -31.67 7.67 37.57
C ASP A 302 -31.46 6.60 38.65
N GLU A 303 -30.37 6.69 39.40
CA GLU A 303 -30.01 5.64 40.38
C GLU A 303 -31.01 5.55 41.54
N ARG A 304 -31.69 6.66 41.85
CA ARG A 304 -32.60 6.75 43.01
C ARG A 304 -33.93 6.08 42.72
N THR A 305 -34.46 6.32 41.52
CA THR A 305 -35.76 5.78 41.07
C THR A 305 -35.61 4.49 40.28
N ARG A 306 -34.41 4.20 39.77
CA ARG A 306 -34.10 3.14 38.81
C ARG A 306 -34.91 3.24 37.51
N ALA A 307 -35.32 4.46 37.16
CA ALA A 307 -36.00 4.74 35.90
C ALA A 307 -34.98 5.02 34.80
N LEU A 308 -35.30 4.57 33.58
CA LEU A 308 -34.59 4.91 32.35
C LEU A 308 -35.53 5.75 31.49
N THR A 309 -35.12 6.97 31.16
CA THR A 309 -35.80 7.81 30.17
C THR A 309 -34.92 7.88 28.93
N PHE A 310 -35.48 7.70 27.73
CA PHE A 310 -34.65 7.62 26.52
C PHE A 310 -35.28 8.25 25.29
N SER A 311 -34.43 8.50 24.31
CA SER A 311 -34.82 8.88 22.96
C SER A 311 -33.94 8.14 21.95
N SER A 312 -34.47 7.90 20.75
CA SER A 312 -33.73 7.23 19.68
C SER A 312 -33.92 7.97 18.37
N ALA A 313 -32.86 7.96 17.56
CA ALA A 313 -32.73 8.53 16.23
C ALA A 313 -32.37 7.42 15.25
N GLY A 314 -33.36 6.59 14.90
CA GLY A 314 -33.21 5.50 13.93
C GLY A 314 -32.28 4.35 14.34
N HIS A 315 -31.79 4.32 15.58
CA HIS A 315 -30.91 3.24 16.06
C HIS A 315 -31.70 1.96 16.34
N ASN A 316 -31.02 0.81 16.25
CA ASN A 316 -31.63 -0.46 16.58
C ASN A 316 -32.14 -0.45 18.04
N PRO A 317 -33.41 -0.85 18.27
CA PRO A 317 -33.99 -0.82 19.62
C PRO A 317 -33.15 -1.62 20.62
N PRO A 318 -32.76 -1.03 21.76
CA PRO A 318 -32.12 -1.77 22.83
C PRO A 318 -32.98 -2.95 23.28
N ARG A 319 -32.33 -4.01 23.77
CA ARG A 319 -33.00 -5.21 24.24
C ARG A 319 -32.98 -5.25 25.77
N LEU A 320 -34.16 -5.26 26.39
CA LEU A 320 -34.31 -5.47 27.82
C LEU A 320 -34.57 -6.95 28.09
N ARG A 321 -33.78 -7.56 28.97
CA ARG A 321 -34.01 -8.94 29.43
C ARG A 321 -34.49 -8.93 30.88
N SER A 322 -35.71 -9.42 31.11
CA SER A 322 -36.22 -9.67 32.46
C SER A 322 -35.59 -10.94 33.02
N CYS A 323 -34.90 -10.85 34.16
CA CYS A 323 -34.24 -12.01 34.79
C CYS A 323 -35.25 -13.01 35.37
N GLY A 324 -36.45 -12.57 35.78
CA GLY A 324 -37.48 -13.46 36.31
C GLY A 324 -38.19 -14.26 35.23
N GLU A 325 -38.51 -13.62 34.10
CA GLU A 325 -39.33 -14.22 33.04
C GLU A 325 -38.51 -14.82 31.89
N TRP A 326 -37.18 -14.62 31.89
CA TRP A 326 -36.29 -14.96 30.76
C TRP A 326 -36.74 -14.38 29.42
N LYS A 327 -37.56 -13.33 29.46
CA LYS A 327 -38.13 -12.68 28.29
C LYS A 327 -37.24 -11.52 27.86
N VAL A 328 -36.97 -11.45 26.56
CA VAL A 328 -36.27 -10.34 25.91
C VAL A 328 -37.29 -9.49 25.17
N THR A 329 -37.36 -8.20 25.47
CA THR A 329 -38.26 -7.24 24.82
C THR A 329 -37.46 -6.10 24.19
N PRO A 330 -37.76 -5.68 22.95
CA PRO A 330 -37.24 -4.41 22.42
C PRO A 330 -37.78 -3.22 23.20
N LEU A 331 -36.99 -2.15 23.26
CA LEU A 331 -37.45 -0.80 23.59
C LEU A 331 -37.71 -0.03 22.28
N ASP A 332 -38.73 -0.43 21.53
CA ASP A 332 -39.06 0.09 20.19
C ASP A 332 -40.03 1.28 20.18
N GLN A 333 -40.38 1.79 21.36
CA GLN A 333 -41.32 2.91 21.54
C GLN A 333 -40.80 4.23 20.94
N ALA A 334 -39.47 4.38 20.80
CA ALA A 334 -38.80 5.59 20.30
C ALA A 334 -38.36 5.49 18.83
N THR A 335 -39.23 5.06 17.92
CA THR A 335 -38.86 4.94 16.50
C THR A 335 -38.88 6.31 15.80
N SER A 336 -37.77 6.71 15.18
CA SER A 336 -37.66 7.97 14.41
C SER A 336 -36.56 7.89 13.33
N LEU A 337 -36.35 8.97 12.57
CA LEU A 337 -35.33 9.02 11.51
C LEU A 337 -33.92 9.23 12.08
N PRO A 338 -32.87 8.72 11.42
CA PRO A 338 -31.48 8.96 11.83
C PRO A 338 -31.12 10.45 11.87
N LEU A 339 -30.15 10.80 12.73
CA LEU A 339 -29.55 12.13 12.77
C LEU A 339 -28.89 12.46 11.43
N GLY A 340 -28.90 13.73 11.05
CA GLY A 340 -28.26 14.22 9.84
C GLY A 340 -29.05 13.95 8.55
N PHE A 341 -30.18 13.27 8.62
CA PHE A 341 -30.99 12.94 7.45
C PHE A 341 -31.89 14.11 7.02
N MET A 342 -32.57 14.75 7.98
CA MET A 342 -33.45 15.91 7.77
C MET A 342 -33.38 16.83 9.00
N SER A 343 -33.33 18.15 8.77
CA SER A 343 -33.13 19.13 9.84
C SER A 343 -34.37 19.36 10.70
N GLU A 344 -35.54 19.03 10.16
CA GLU A 344 -36.87 19.25 10.73
C GLU A 344 -37.34 18.11 11.64
N VAL A 345 -36.55 17.05 11.77
CA VAL A 345 -36.89 15.90 12.63
C VAL A 345 -36.78 16.31 14.09
N GLU A 346 -37.89 16.13 14.82
CA GLU A 346 -37.95 16.29 16.28
C GLU A 346 -37.98 14.94 16.99
N TYR A 347 -37.03 14.73 17.89
CA TYR A 347 -36.95 13.55 18.75
C TYR A 347 -37.81 13.72 20.01
N ARG A 348 -38.31 12.60 20.57
CA ARG A 348 -39.18 12.58 21.76
C ARG A 348 -38.65 11.63 22.82
N ASP A 349 -38.97 11.94 24.07
CA ASP A 349 -38.59 11.13 25.23
C ASP A 349 -39.64 10.06 25.55
N HIS A 350 -39.18 8.92 26.03
CA HIS A 350 -39.97 7.75 26.41
C HIS A 350 -39.59 7.23 27.79
#